data_AF-A0A257W0T0-F1
#
_entry.id   AF-A0A257W0T0-F1
#
_cell.length_a   1.000
_cell.length_b   1.000
_cell.length_c   1.000
_cell.angle_alpha   90.00
_cell.angle_beta   90.00
_cell.angle_gamma   90.00
#
_symmetry.space_group_name_H-M   'P 1'
#
loop_
_entity.id
_entity.type
_entity.pdbx_description
1 polymer ?
#
loop_
_entity_poly.entity_id
_entity_poly.type
_entity_poly.pdbx_seq_one_letter_code
_entity_poly.pdbx_strand_id
1 'polypeptide(L)'
;MAEWCQDWYDPLYYHNSPRENPVGPETGVYRVNRGGYWVNSACIWSYYRMRDKPKDALDALGLRLVLSVDAVKQAVQKHQATRWHGWPVDAPPPAIAPFNAALAKQHQEEWAAYLKVPVEYTNSIGMKFRLVTPGEFLMGSTPEEIEAALQVAGENAETQERIHSEGPQHKVVLTQPVYVGVTVVTQSRHEQIMGTNPSHFSATGERKDAVANLETGNHPVEMVSWNDAAEFCRAGSCLPETCGLFNRCSACIRQAGACPTGLRTIAARLMTPCTPDRQNPERR
;
A
#
# COMPACT_ATOMS: atom_id res chain seq x y z
N MET A 1 -12.23 -0.25 -2.31
CA MET A 1 -11.83 -0.08 -0.90
C MET A 1 -10.54 0.73 -0.84
N ALA A 2 -10.51 1.74 0.03
CA ALA A 2 -9.33 2.49 0.37
C ALA A 2 -8.58 1.84 1.54
N GLU A 3 -7.31 2.15 1.66
CA GLU A 3 -6.42 1.65 2.70
C GLU A 3 -5.84 2.84 3.46
N TRP A 4 -5.84 2.79 4.79
CA TRP A 4 -5.11 3.76 5.61
C TRP A 4 -3.64 3.83 5.16
N CYS A 5 -3.00 4.97 5.40
CA CYS A 5 -1.56 5.19 5.27
C CYS A 5 -0.99 5.74 6.58
N GLN A 6 0.30 5.50 6.84
CA GLN A 6 0.95 6.01 8.06
C GLN A 6 1.05 7.54 8.02
N ASP A 7 1.14 8.13 6.82
CA ASP A 7 1.38 9.55 6.60
C ASP A 7 0.29 10.43 7.21
N TRP A 8 0.69 11.56 7.79
CA TRP A 8 -0.23 12.68 8.01
C TRP A 8 -0.61 13.32 6.66
N TYR A 9 -1.81 13.88 6.60
CA TYR A 9 -2.28 14.59 5.42
C TYR A 9 -1.87 16.06 5.47
N ASP A 10 -1.37 16.53 4.33
CA ASP A 10 -1.07 17.92 4.02
C ASP A 10 -1.29 18.08 2.50
N PRO A 11 -2.22 18.93 2.05
CA PRO A 11 -2.57 19.05 0.64
C PRO A 11 -1.41 19.55 -0.23
N LEU A 12 -0.39 20.19 0.35
CA LEU A 12 0.77 20.70 -0.39
C LEU A 12 1.99 19.79 -0.31
N TYR A 13 1.88 18.63 0.34
CA TYR A 13 3.04 17.77 0.66
C TYR A 13 3.89 17.40 -0.57
N TYR A 14 3.28 17.11 -1.72
CA TYR A 14 4.03 16.73 -2.94
C TYR A 14 4.87 17.86 -3.53
N HIS A 15 4.61 19.12 -3.20
CA HIS A 15 5.45 20.24 -3.65
C HIS A 15 6.81 20.26 -2.95
N ASN A 16 6.87 19.74 -1.73
CA ASN A 16 8.05 19.78 -0.86
C ASN A 16 8.50 18.38 -0.40
N SER A 17 7.96 17.32 -1.01
CA SER A 17 8.23 15.95 -0.56
C SER A 17 9.70 15.59 -0.82
N PRO A 18 10.40 14.97 0.16
CA PRO A 18 11.72 14.42 -0.10
C PRO A 18 11.62 13.27 -1.09
N ARG A 19 12.61 13.14 -1.97
CA ARG A 19 12.65 12.06 -2.96
C ARG A 19 12.86 10.70 -2.32
N GLU A 20 13.72 10.63 -1.32
CA GLU A 20 14.10 9.37 -0.68
C GLU A 20 13.13 9.02 0.45
N ASN A 21 12.44 7.89 0.32
CA ASN A 21 11.51 7.34 1.30
C ASN A 21 10.61 8.42 1.97
N PRO A 22 9.76 9.16 1.22
CA PRO A 22 8.91 10.19 1.79
C PRO A 22 8.03 9.66 2.93
N VAL A 23 7.91 10.42 4.02
CA VAL A 23 7.29 9.99 5.30
C VAL A 23 6.07 10.82 5.72
N GLY A 24 5.58 11.69 4.83
CA GLY A 24 4.53 12.66 5.16
C GLY A 24 5.06 13.76 6.11
N PRO A 25 4.20 14.73 6.48
CA PRO A 25 4.47 15.65 7.58
C PRO A 25 4.62 14.91 8.91
N GLU A 26 5.33 15.50 9.88
CA GLU A 26 5.52 14.90 11.21
C GLU A 26 4.24 14.90 12.06
N THR A 27 3.39 15.92 11.89
CA THR A 27 2.12 16.09 12.61
C THR A 27 1.01 16.50 11.66
N GLY A 28 -0.25 16.31 12.06
CA GLY A 28 -1.40 16.68 11.26
C GLY A 28 -2.72 16.42 11.98
N VAL A 29 -3.81 16.81 11.32
CA VAL A 29 -5.19 16.58 11.80
C VAL A 29 -5.80 15.32 11.19
N TYR A 30 -5.49 15.06 9.92
CA TYR A 30 -6.04 13.95 9.15
C TYR A 30 -4.92 12.98 8.76
N ARG A 31 -5.26 11.70 8.64
CA ARG A 31 -4.37 10.68 8.10
C ARG A 31 -4.68 10.45 6.64
N VAL A 32 -3.66 10.12 5.86
CA VAL A 32 -3.83 9.77 4.46
C VAL A 32 -4.50 8.41 4.36
N ASN A 33 -5.42 8.24 3.41
CA ASN A 33 -5.80 6.94 2.90
C ASN A 33 -5.76 6.97 1.35
N ARG A 34 -5.46 5.82 0.74
CA ARG A 34 -5.24 5.68 -0.71
C ARG A 34 -6.03 4.50 -1.25
N GLY A 35 -6.45 4.58 -2.51
CA GLY A 35 -7.25 3.55 -3.18
C GLY A 35 -8.60 4.06 -3.64
N GLY A 36 -9.45 3.14 -4.12
CA GLY A 36 -10.74 3.49 -4.72
C GLY A 36 -11.91 3.39 -3.74
N TYR A 37 -12.88 4.30 -3.89
CA TYR A 37 -14.13 4.33 -3.13
C TYR A 37 -15.33 4.10 -4.07
N TRP A 38 -16.35 3.35 -3.65
CA TRP A 38 -17.43 2.87 -4.53
C TRP A 38 -18.37 3.99 -5.02
N VAL A 39 -18.47 5.09 -4.27
CA VAL A 39 -19.48 6.15 -4.53
C VAL A 39 -18.99 7.29 -5.43
N ASN A 40 -17.74 7.26 -5.90
CA ASN A 40 -17.21 8.36 -6.70
C ASN A 40 -16.47 7.85 -7.94
N SER A 41 -17.16 7.88 -9.07
CA SER A 41 -16.75 7.30 -10.36
C SER A 41 -15.50 7.94 -10.97
N ALA A 42 -15.03 9.07 -10.41
CA ALA A 42 -13.82 9.78 -10.83
C ALA A 42 -12.53 9.29 -10.13
N CYS A 43 -12.63 8.43 -9.10
CA CYS A 43 -11.54 8.16 -8.13
C CYS A 43 -10.76 6.84 -8.38
N ILE A 44 -10.55 6.43 -9.64
CA ILE A 44 -10.01 5.10 -9.97
C ILE A 44 -8.46 5.06 -10.00
N TRP A 45 -7.78 6.14 -9.62
CA TRP A 45 -6.33 6.25 -9.74
C TRP A 45 -5.60 5.83 -8.46
N SER A 46 -4.56 4.99 -8.58
CA SER A 46 -3.76 4.48 -7.46
C SER A 46 -2.96 5.54 -6.68
N TYR A 47 -2.97 6.80 -7.13
CA TYR A 47 -2.35 7.95 -6.50
C TYR A 47 -3.36 8.90 -5.82
N TYR A 48 -4.66 8.62 -5.90
CA TYR A 48 -5.72 9.41 -5.27
C TYR A 48 -5.49 9.46 -3.75
N ARG A 49 -5.36 10.67 -3.21
CA ARG A 49 -4.95 10.92 -1.82
C ARG A 49 -6.13 11.46 -1.02
N MET A 50 -6.79 10.57 -0.31
CA MET A 50 -7.90 10.90 0.59
C MET A 50 -7.40 11.17 2.00
N ARG A 51 -8.30 11.71 2.82
CA ARG A 51 -8.01 12.07 4.21
C ARG A 51 -9.24 11.85 5.07
N ASP A 52 -9.00 11.29 6.25
CA ASP A 52 -10.03 11.11 7.28
C ASP A 52 -9.38 11.28 8.67
N LYS A 53 -10.16 11.55 9.72
CA LYS A 53 -9.57 11.72 11.06
C LYS A 53 -9.12 10.35 11.57
N PRO A 54 -8.07 10.28 12.41
CA PRO A 54 -7.55 9.00 12.91
C PRO A 54 -8.57 8.10 13.62
N LYS A 55 -9.65 8.69 14.15
CA LYS A 55 -10.72 8.01 14.88
C LYS A 55 -11.91 7.61 14.01
N ASP A 56 -11.97 8.10 12.77
CA ASP A 56 -13.09 7.83 11.89
C ASP A 56 -12.91 6.41 11.32
N ALA A 57 -14.00 5.66 11.24
CA ALA A 57 -14.05 4.32 10.69
C ALA A 57 -15.14 4.30 9.60
N LEU A 58 -14.78 3.86 8.40
CA LEU A 58 -15.66 3.88 7.23
C LEU A 58 -15.78 2.49 6.62
N ASP A 59 -16.94 2.21 6.03
CA ASP A 59 -17.32 0.91 5.45
C ASP A 59 -16.60 0.58 4.12
N ALA A 60 -15.76 1.50 3.65
CA ALA A 60 -14.88 1.32 2.50
C ALA A 60 -13.40 1.48 2.84
N LEU A 61 -13.06 1.55 4.13
CA LEU A 61 -11.71 1.84 4.60
C LEU A 61 -11.18 0.67 5.42
N GLY A 62 -10.10 0.07 4.92
CA GLY A 62 -9.40 -1.04 5.57
C GLY A 62 -7.92 -0.76 5.73
N LEU A 63 -7.13 -1.84 5.86
CA LEU A 63 -5.69 -1.77 6.05
C LEU A 63 -4.94 -2.85 5.28
N ARG A 64 -3.69 -2.55 4.96
CA ARG A 64 -2.70 -3.48 4.39
C ARG A 64 -1.39 -3.32 5.16
N LEU A 65 -0.75 -4.44 5.43
CA LEU A 65 0.51 -4.45 6.17
C LEU A 65 1.71 -4.28 5.24
N VAL A 66 2.69 -3.51 5.69
CA VAL A 66 4.03 -3.39 5.11
C VAL A 66 5.06 -3.76 6.18
N LEU A 67 5.95 -4.71 5.85
CA LEU A 67 7.00 -5.17 6.75
C LEU A 67 8.36 -4.65 6.29
N SER A 68 9.14 -4.09 7.23
CA SER A 68 10.55 -3.80 7.01
C SER A 68 11.34 -5.09 6.92
N VAL A 69 12.31 -5.14 6.00
CA VAL A 69 13.31 -6.22 5.99
C VAL A 69 14.42 -5.85 6.98
N ASP A 70 14.11 -5.75 8.27
CA ASP A 70 15.05 -5.22 9.28
C ASP A 70 16.32 -6.08 9.48
N ALA A 71 16.27 -7.36 9.09
CA ALA A 71 17.44 -8.25 9.04
C ALA A 71 18.50 -7.80 8.02
N VAL A 72 18.11 -7.10 6.95
CA VAL A 72 19.02 -6.64 5.89
C VAL A 72 19.89 -5.47 6.35
N LYS A 73 19.38 -4.61 7.24
CA LYS A 73 20.12 -3.47 7.79
C LYS A 73 21.39 -3.89 8.54
N GLN A 74 21.35 -5.03 9.22
CA GLN A 74 22.47 -5.52 10.02
C GLN A 74 23.53 -6.24 9.16
N ALA A 75 23.15 -6.74 7.98
CA ALA A 75 24.05 -7.45 7.07
C ALA A 75 24.84 -6.51 6.12
N VAL A 76 24.26 -5.37 5.75
CA VAL A 76 24.85 -4.45 4.75
C VAL A 76 25.90 -3.50 5.33
N GLN A 77 25.89 -3.26 6.65
CA GLN A 77 26.87 -2.37 7.29
C GLN A 77 28.15 -3.10 7.75
N LYS A 78 29.06 -3.35 6.81
CA LYS A 78 30.52 -3.45 7.09
C LYS A 78 31.32 -3.01 5.86
N HIS A 79 32.01 -1.87 5.99
CA HIS A 79 33.05 -1.30 5.13
C HIS A 79 33.18 -1.87 3.70
N GLN A 80 32.26 -1.50 2.81
CA GLN A 80 32.35 -1.74 1.37
C GLN A 80 32.13 -0.43 0.62
N ALA A 81 32.72 -0.32 -0.57
CA ALA A 81 32.39 0.77 -1.49
C ALA A 81 30.89 0.71 -1.81
N THR A 82 30.21 1.85 -1.70
CA THR A 82 28.77 1.95 -1.93
C THR A 82 28.48 2.58 -3.29
N ARG A 83 27.43 2.09 -3.95
CA ARG A 83 26.72 2.74 -5.06
C ARG A 83 25.30 3.12 -4.62
N TRP A 84 24.61 3.95 -5.42
CA TRP A 84 23.16 4.25 -5.33
C TRP A 84 22.53 4.16 -3.92
N HIS A 85 22.42 5.30 -3.22
CA HIS A 85 21.85 5.42 -1.86
C HIS A 85 22.47 4.51 -0.78
N GLY A 86 23.77 4.21 -0.89
CA GLY A 86 24.53 3.50 0.15
C GLY A 86 24.51 1.98 0.03
N TRP A 87 23.99 1.41 -1.06
CA TRP A 87 24.04 -0.03 -1.32
C TRP A 87 25.43 -0.49 -1.77
N PRO A 88 25.87 -1.71 -1.42
CA PRO A 88 27.13 -2.27 -1.94
C PRO A 88 27.18 -2.31 -3.47
N VAL A 89 28.39 -2.22 -4.03
CA VAL A 89 28.60 -2.25 -5.49
C VAL A 89 28.10 -3.55 -6.13
N ASP A 90 28.12 -4.66 -5.41
CA ASP A 90 27.67 -5.99 -5.82
C ASP A 90 26.17 -6.25 -5.57
N ALA A 91 25.43 -5.29 -4.99
CA ALA A 91 23.97 -5.40 -4.91
C ALA A 91 23.35 -5.51 -6.32
N PRO A 92 22.10 -5.97 -6.47
CA PRO A 92 21.36 -5.85 -7.72
C PRO A 92 21.06 -4.38 -8.05
N PRO A 93 20.86 -4.03 -9.34
CA PRO A 93 20.47 -2.67 -9.72
C PRO A 93 19.09 -2.30 -9.14
N PRO A 94 18.85 -1.01 -8.87
CA PRO A 94 17.54 -0.55 -8.45
C PRO A 94 16.50 -0.75 -9.55
N ALA A 95 15.26 -1.06 -9.18
CA ALA A 95 14.15 -1.17 -10.12
C ALA A 95 13.66 0.23 -10.52
N ILE A 96 14.01 0.68 -11.73
CA ILE A 96 13.63 2.02 -12.23
C ILE A 96 12.38 1.89 -13.10
N ALA A 97 11.23 2.33 -12.60
CA ALA A 97 9.95 2.33 -13.34
C ALA A 97 9.93 3.42 -14.43
N PRO A 98 9.21 3.20 -15.55
CA PRO A 98 8.30 2.08 -15.82
C PRO A 98 8.99 0.82 -16.40
N PHE A 99 8.56 -0.35 -15.95
CA PHE A 99 9.01 -1.66 -16.46
C PHE A 99 7.84 -2.66 -16.53
N ASN A 100 7.87 -3.68 -17.39
CA ASN A 100 6.78 -4.68 -17.48
C ASN A 100 6.78 -5.70 -16.30
N ALA A 101 5.73 -6.53 -16.21
CA ALA A 101 5.62 -7.53 -15.13
C ALA A 101 6.75 -8.57 -15.12
N ALA A 102 7.33 -8.89 -16.29
CA ALA A 102 8.46 -9.80 -16.39
C ALA A 102 9.72 -9.20 -15.74
N LEU A 103 10.04 -7.95 -16.05
CA LEU A 103 11.16 -7.23 -15.46
C LEU A 103 10.92 -6.93 -13.96
N ALA A 104 9.66 -6.70 -13.57
CA ALA A 104 9.28 -6.60 -12.15
C ALA A 104 9.64 -7.88 -11.38
N LYS A 105 9.30 -9.04 -11.94
CA LYS A 105 9.60 -10.35 -11.37
C LYS A 105 11.10 -10.63 -11.33
N GLN A 106 11.83 -10.28 -12.39
CA GLN A 106 13.28 -10.41 -12.44
C GLN A 106 13.95 -9.61 -11.30
N HIS A 107 13.56 -8.34 -11.11
CA HIS A 107 14.08 -7.54 -9.99
C HIS A 107 13.79 -8.21 -8.64
N GLN A 108 12.57 -8.74 -8.44
CA GLN A 108 12.24 -9.45 -7.20
C GLN A 108 13.13 -10.66 -6.98
N GLU A 109 13.37 -11.48 -8.00
CA GLU A 109 14.20 -12.69 -7.91
C GLU A 109 15.67 -12.34 -7.61
N GLU A 110 16.24 -11.34 -8.29
CA GLU A 110 17.60 -10.87 -8.07
C GLU A 110 17.81 -10.32 -6.65
N TRP A 111 16.90 -9.45 -6.20
CA TRP A 111 16.95 -8.89 -4.86
C TRP A 111 16.66 -9.94 -3.79
N ALA A 112 15.72 -10.85 -4.00
CA ALA A 112 15.44 -11.95 -3.08
C ALA A 112 16.68 -12.85 -2.91
N ALA A 113 17.34 -13.23 -4.00
CA ALA A 113 18.56 -14.03 -3.99
C ALA A 113 19.70 -13.32 -3.25
N TYR A 114 19.94 -12.03 -3.55
CA TYR A 114 20.97 -11.24 -2.89
C TYR A 114 20.73 -11.09 -1.37
N LEU A 115 19.48 -10.81 -0.98
CA LEU A 115 19.09 -10.62 0.41
C LEU A 115 18.90 -11.94 1.17
N LYS A 116 18.92 -13.09 0.48
CA LYS A 116 18.64 -14.43 1.02
C LYS A 116 17.28 -14.53 1.70
N VAL A 117 16.28 -13.92 1.07
CA VAL A 117 14.88 -13.94 1.51
C VAL A 117 13.99 -14.45 0.38
N PRO A 118 12.80 -15.01 0.64
CA PRO A 118 11.93 -15.47 -0.43
C PRO A 118 11.21 -14.30 -1.13
N VAL A 119 10.91 -14.42 -2.42
CA VAL A 119 10.10 -13.41 -3.13
C VAL A 119 8.72 -13.25 -2.47
N GLU A 120 8.14 -14.36 -2.00
CA GLU A 120 6.89 -14.40 -1.26
C GLU A 120 7.05 -15.07 0.09
N TYR A 121 6.43 -14.50 1.10
CA TYR A 121 6.44 -14.98 2.46
C TYR A 121 5.01 -15.10 2.96
N THR A 122 4.68 -16.20 3.66
CA THR A 122 3.39 -16.36 4.34
C THR A 122 3.67 -16.47 5.83
N ASN A 123 3.03 -15.61 6.63
CA ASN A 123 3.18 -15.67 8.09
C ASN A 123 2.33 -16.80 8.72
N SER A 124 2.53 -17.08 10.00
CA SER A 124 1.78 -18.10 10.77
C SER A 124 0.25 -17.96 10.73
N ILE A 125 -0.28 -16.76 10.51
CA ILE A 125 -1.72 -16.54 10.39
C ILE A 125 -2.20 -16.62 8.93
N GLY A 126 -1.35 -16.99 7.98
CA GLY A 126 -1.73 -17.22 6.58
C GLY A 126 -1.86 -15.96 5.73
N MET A 127 -1.32 -14.82 6.17
CA MET A 127 -1.21 -13.62 5.33
C MET A 127 0.00 -13.75 4.41
N LYS A 128 -0.23 -13.53 3.11
CA LYS A 128 0.81 -13.55 2.09
C LYS A 128 1.39 -12.16 1.89
N PHE A 129 2.71 -12.10 1.77
CA PHE A 129 3.49 -10.90 1.52
C PHE A 129 4.39 -11.11 0.31
N ARG A 130 4.66 -10.05 -0.44
CA ARG A 130 5.56 -10.07 -1.58
C ARG A 130 6.62 -8.99 -1.46
N LEU A 131 7.85 -9.32 -1.84
CA LEU A 131 8.98 -8.42 -1.82
C LEU A 131 8.79 -7.28 -2.84
N VAL A 132 8.92 -6.05 -2.36
CA VAL A 132 9.06 -4.83 -3.16
C VAL A 132 10.51 -4.39 -3.06
N THR A 133 11.17 -4.30 -4.20
CA THR A 133 12.61 -4.03 -4.28
C THR A 133 12.91 -2.53 -4.18
N PRO A 134 14.13 -2.15 -3.80
CA PRO A 134 14.60 -0.79 -3.96
C PRO A 134 14.47 -0.33 -5.41
N GLY A 135 14.13 0.93 -5.61
CA GLY A 135 13.86 1.45 -6.94
C GLY A 135 13.40 2.90 -6.99
N GLU A 136 13.17 3.38 -8.21
CA GLU A 136 12.68 4.73 -8.49
C GLU A 136 11.37 4.67 -9.28
N PHE A 137 10.44 5.56 -8.95
CA PHE A 137 9.18 5.69 -9.71
C PHE A 137 8.64 7.12 -9.65
N LEU A 138 7.69 7.42 -10.54
CA LEU A 138 6.95 8.68 -10.51
C LEU A 138 5.69 8.53 -9.67
N MET A 139 5.48 9.46 -8.74
CA MET A 139 4.34 9.52 -7.84
C MET A 139 3.59 10.83 -8.02
N GLY A 140 2.26 10.78 -7.97
CA GLY A 140 1.39 11.94 -8.19
C GLY A 140 0.98 12.12 -9.65
N SER A 141 0.07 13.08 -9.85
CA SER A 141 -0.62 13.35 -11.11
C SER A 141 0.15 14.37 -11.94
N THR A 142 0.17 14.13 -13.26
CA THR A 142 0.61 15.13 -14.23
C THR A 142 -0.35 16.32 -14.27
N PRO A 143 0.10 17.52 -14.73
CA PRO A 143 -0.79 18.65 -14.93
C PRO A 143 -2.01 18.32 -15.80
N GLU A 144 -1.83 17.49 -16.84
CA GLU A 144 -2.90 17.07 -17.75
C GLU A 144 -3.92 16.15 -17.06
N GLU A 145 -3.46 15.22 -16.20
CA GLU A 145 -4.35 14.37 -15.39
C GLU A 145 -5.13 15.20 -14.36
N ILE A 146 -4.51 16.22 -13.76
CA ILE A 146 -5.16 17.16 -12.84
C ILE A 146 -6.23 17.97 -13.57
N GLU A 147 -5.90 18.55 -14.71
CA GLU A 147 -6.85 19.33 -15.51
C GLU A 147 -8.06 18.48 -15.93
N ALA A 148 -7.81 17.26 -16.44
CA ALA A 148 -8.87 16.33 -16.81
C ALA A 148 -9.78 15.97 -15.62
N ALA A 149 -9.21 15.75 -14.43
CA ALA A 149 -9.97 15.45 -13.23
C ALA A 149 -10.80 16.66 -12.75
N LEU A 150 -10.27 17.88 -12.83
CA LEU A 150 -10.99 19.10 -12.45
C LEU A 150 -12.21 19.36 -13.33
N GLN A 151 -12.13 19.06 -14.62
CA GLN A 151 -13.29 19.15 -15.54
C GLN A 151 -14.44 18.24 -15.12
N VAL A 152 -14.13 17.05 -14.60
CA VAL A 152 -15.14 16.10 -14.11
C VAL A 152 -15.68 16.52 -12.74
N ALA A 153 -14.85 17.11 -11.88
CA ALA A 153 -15.22 17.50 -10.53
C ALA A 153 -16.23 18.65 -10.46
N GLY A 154 -16.30 19.49 -11.50
CA GLY A 154 -17.13 20.69 -11.50
C GLY A 154 -16.71 21.65 -10.38
N GLU A 155 -17.67 22.36 -9.76
CA GLU A 155 -17.43 23.41 -8.76
C GLU A 155 -17.29 22.91 -7.31
N ASN A 156 -17.20 21.59 -7.08
CA ASN A 156 -17.09 21.05 -5.73
C ASN A 156 -15.70 21.35 -5.13
N ALA A 157 -15.62 22.37 -4.27
CA ALA A 157 -14.36 22.87 -3.70
C ALA A 157 -13.53 21.79 -2.98
N GLU A 158 -14.17 20.89 -2.22
CA GLU A 158 -13.46 19.79 -1.53
C GLU A 158 -12.84 18.81 -2.54
N THR A 159 -13.55 18.52 -3.62
CA THR A 159 -13.06 17.63 -4.69
C THR A 159 -11.92 18.28 -5.44
N GLN A 160 -12.02 19.58 -5.76
CA GLN A 160 -10.92 20.33 -6.37
C GLN A 160 -9.67 20.37 -5.49
N GLU A 161 -9.81 20.63 -4.18
CA GLU A 161 -8.68 20.61 -3.22
C GLU A 161 -7.97 19.25 -3.24
N ARG A 162 -8.74 18.15 -3.24
CA ARG A 162 -8.18 16.78 -3.31
C ARG A 162 -7.42 16.55 -4.60
N ILE A 163 -8.00 16.91 -5.75
CA ILE A 163 -7.37 16.74 -7.06
C ILE A 163 -6.05 17.51 -7.13
N HIS A 164 -6.02 18.75 -6.65
CA HIS A 164 -4.79 19.54 -6.59
C HIS A 164 -3.73 18.92 -5.66
N SER A 165 -4.15 18.25 -4.58
CA SER A 165 -3.22 17.61 -3.64
C SER A 165 -2.47 16.39 -4.19
N GLU A 166 -2.92 15.87 -5.34
CA GLU A 166 -2.28 14.74 -6.02
C GLU A 166 -1.09 15.18 -6.88
N GLY A 167 -0.93 16.49 -7.09
CA GLY A 167 0.18 17.09 -7.83
C GLY A 167 1.21 17.77 -6.93
N PRO A 168 2.40 18.08 -7.49
CA PRO A 168 2.85 17.67 -8.82
C PRO A 168 3.31 16.20 -8.84
N GLN A 169 3.32 15.61 -10.03
CA GLN A 169 4.06 14.37 -10.26
C GLN A 169 5.55 14.60 -9.97
N HIS A 170 6.13 13.74 -9.14
CA HIS A 170 7.52 13.84 -8.70
C HIS A 170 8.17 12.45 -8.59
N LYS A 171 9.51 12.43 -8.62
CA LYS A 171 10.28 11.20 -8.48
C LYS A 171 10.37 10.79 -7.00
N VAL A 172 10.05 9.53 -6.73
CA VAL A 172 10.23 8.87 -5.43
C VAL A 172 11.26 7.75 -5.56
N VAL A 173 12.12 7.64 -4.55
CA VAL A 173 13.16 6.64 -4.40
C VAL A 173 12.85 5.79 -3.18
N LEU A 174 12.56 4.50 -3.40
CA LEU A 174 12.53 3.50 -2.34
C LEU A 174 13.94 2.95 -2.19
N THR A 175 14.65 3.42 -1.17
CA THR A 175 16.04 3.00 -0.94
C THR A 175 16.12 1.63 -0.25
N GLN A 176 15.03 1.12 0.30
CA GLN A 176 15.01 -0.11 1.10
C GLN A 176 13.98 -1.09 0.57
N PRO A 177 14.29 -2.41 0.55
CA PRO A 177 13.29 -3.42 0.26
C PRO A 177 12.25 -3.44 1.38
N VAL A 178 11.00 -3.73 1.00
CA VAL A 178 9.90 -3.95 1.95
C VAL A 178 9.07 -5.14 1.50
N TYR A 179 8.42 -5.82 2.42
CA TYR A 179 7.35 -6.76 2.09
C TYR A 179 6.01 -6.06 2.16
N VAL A 180 5.16 -6.23 1.15
CA VAL A 180 3.80 -5.69 1.15
C VAL A 180 2.83 -6.86 1.15
N GLY A 181 1.78 -6.80 1.98
CA GLY A 181 0.70 -7.78 1.96
C GLY A 181 0.11 -7.89 0.55
N VAL A 182 -0.03 -9.09 0.01
CA VAL A 182 -0.57 -9.32 -1.35
C VAL A 182 -2.03 -8.89 -1.42
N THR A 183 -2.78 -9.10 -0.34
CA THR A 183 -4.14 -8.62 -0.16
C THR A 183 -4.20 -7.63 1.00
N VAL A 184 -5.29 -6.87 1.06
CA VAL A 184 -5.72 -6.21 2.30
C VAL A 184 -5.97 -7.23 3.40
N VAL A 185 -5.92 -6.78 4.65
CA VAL A 185 -6.27 -7.61 5.81
C VAL A 185 -7.73 -8.05 5.68
N THR A 186 -7.99 -9.35 5.88
CA THR A 186 -9.34 -9.90 5.81
C THR A 186 -10.02 -9.89 7.17
N GLN A 187 -11.34 -9.99 7.18
CA GLN A 187 -12.16 -10.05 8.40
C GLN A 187 -11.69 -11.14 9.37
N SER A 188 -11.47 -12.36 8.87
CA SER A 188 -11.00 -13.49 9.70
C SER A 188 -9.60 -13.26 10.29
N ARG A 189 -8.70 -12.60 9.56
CA ARG A 189 -7.34 -12.29 10.06
C ARG A 189 -7.36 -11.19 11.10
N HIS A 190 -8.22 -10.20 10.92
CA HIS A 190 -8.46 -9.17 11.92
C HIS A 190 -8.97 -9.77 13.22
N GLU A 191 -10.04 -10.57 13.13
CA GLU A 191 -10.66 -11.22 14.29
C GLU A 191 -9.71 -12.16 15.02
N GLN A 192 -8.86 -12.90 14.30
CA GLN A 192 -7.86 -13.78 14.91
C GLN A 192 -6.84 -13.03 15.79
N ILE A 193 -6.47 -11.79 15.44
CA ILE A 193 -5.50 -10.98 16.20
C ILE A 193 -6.21 -10.14 17.27
N MET A 194 -7.33 -9.51 16.92
CA MET A 194 -8.00 -8.51 17.75
C MET A 194 -9.10 -9.10 18.64
N GLY A 195 -9.54 -10.33 18.37
CA GLY A 195 -10.68 -10.96 19.03
C GLY A 195 -12.04 -10.39 18.61
N THR A 196 -12.07 -9.44 17.68
CA THR A 196 -13.29 -8.78 17.21
C THR A 196 -13.24 -8.54 15.70
N ASN A 197 -14.42 -8.52 15.07
CA ASN A 197 -14.61 -8.15 13.67
C ASN A 197 -15.50 -6.90 13.60
N PRO A 198 -14.94 -5.71 13.29
CA PRO A 198 -15.72 -4.47 13.23
C PRO A 198 -16.53 -4.32 11.94
N SER A 199 -16.34 -5.21 10.95
CA SER A 199 -16.85 -5.05 9.60
C SER A 199 -18.38 -4.97 9.53
N HIS A 200 -18.85 -3.90 8.90
CA HIS A 200 -20.25 -3.63 8.59
C HIS A 200 -20.83 -4.70 7.66
N PHE A 201 -20.06 -5.11 6.64
CA PHE A 201 -20.41 -6.13 5.65
C PHE A 201 -19.88 -7.51 6.06
N SER A 202 -20.37 -8.00 7.19
CA SER A 202 -20.02 -9.31 7.76
C SER A 202 -21.27 -10.10 8.15
N ALA A 203 -21.10 -11.37 8.51
CA ALA A 203 -22.21 -12.23 8.97
C ALA A 203 -22.95 -11.66 10.20
N THR A 204 -22.28 -10.82 10.99
CA THR A 204 -22.81 -10.23 12.23
C THR A 204 -22.91 -8.70 12.20
N GLY A 205 -22.46 -8.06 11.11
CA GLY A 205 -22.45 -6.60 10.97
C GLY A 205 -23.83 -6.03 10.60
N GLU A 206 -23.95 -4.70 10.61
CA GLU A 206 -25.25 -4.05 10.34
C GLU A 206 -25.75 -4.27 8.89
N ARG A 207 -24.86 -4.63 7.96
CA ARG A 207 -25.20 -4.98 6.56
C ARG A 207 -25.20 -6.49 6.29
N LYS A 208 -25.39 -7.32 7.33
CA LYS A 208 -25.48 -8.79 7.20
C LYS A 208 -26.47 -9.25 6.13
N ASP A 209 -27.59 -8.56 5.96
CA ASP A 209 -28.61 -8.93 4.96
C ASP A 209 -28.07 -8.80 3.53
N ALA A 210 -27.15 -7.87 3.28
CA ALA A 210 -26.50 -7.70 1.98
C ALA A 210 -25.47 -8.81 1.67
N VAL A 211 -25.05 -9.58 2.68
CA VAL A 211 -24.03 -10.63 2.58
C VAL A 211 -24.52 -11.98 3.13
N ALA A 212 -25.83 -12.16 3.29
CA ALA A 212 -26.42 -13.28 4.04
C ALA A 212 -26.05 -14.68 3.50
N ASN A 213 -25.68 -14.78 2.22
CA ASN A 213 -25.32 -16.04 1.57
C ASN A 213 -23.84 -16.08 1.14
N LEU A 214 -22.98 -15.24 1.74
CA LEU A 214 -21.57 -15.13 1.41
C LEU A 214 -20.68 -15.50 2.60
N GLU A 215 -19.59 -16.22 2.31
CA GLU A 215 -18.51 -16.45 3.27
C GLU A 215 -17.65 -15.19 3.41
N THR A 216 -17.94 -14.39 4.43
CA THR A 216 -17.36 -13.05 4.63
C THR A 216 -15.95 -13.07 5.23
N GLY A 217 -15.47 -14.20 5.74
CA GLY A 217 -14.16 -14.29 6.42
C GLY A 217 -12.96 -13.91 5.53
N ASN A 218 -13.06 -14.09 4.22
CA ASN A 218 -12.04 -13.69 3.24
C ASN A 218 -12.28 -12.29 2.63
N HIS A 219 -13.37 -11.62 2.99
CA HIS A 219 -13.58 -10.24 2.60
C HIS A 219 -12.59 -9.34 3.34
N PRO A 220 -12.27 -8.16 2.78
CA PRO A 220 -11.52 -7.15 3.49
C PRO A 220 -12.20 -6.77 4.81
N VAL A 221 -11.40 -6.53 5.84
CA VAL A 221 -11.90 -5.86 7.04
C VAL A 221 -12.08 -4.37 6.74
N GLU A 222 -13.26 -3.86 7.05
CA GLU A 222 -13.64 -2.45 6.99
C GLU A 222 -14.23 -2.01 8.34
N MET A 223 -14.59 -0.73 8.48
CA MET A 223 -14.87 -0.07 9.78
C MET A 223 -13.68 -0.12 10.74
N VAL A 224 -12.47 -0.02 10.21
CA VAL A 224 -11.24 0.06 10.99
C VAL A 224 -10.75 1.50 10.98
N SER A 225 -10.66 2.14 12.15
CA SER A 225 -10.04 3.47 12.25
C SER A 225 -8.52 3.38 12.10
N TRP A 226 -7.85 4.51 11.90
CA TRP A 226 -6.39 4.52 11.86
C TRP A 226 -5.78 4.04 13.18
N ASN A 227 -6.42 4.40 14.31
CA ASN A 227 -6.00 3.96 15.64
C ASN A 227 -6.12 2.45 15.81
N ASP A 228 -7.23 1.85 15.34
CA ASP A 228 -7.43 0.39 15.36
C ASP A 228 -6.40 -0.30 14.48
N ALA A 229 -6.10 0.26 13.31
CA ALA A 229 -5.07 -0.27 12.42
C ALA A 229 -3.67 -0.23 13.07
N ALA A 230 -3.34 0.85 13.79
CA ALA A 230 -2.09 0.95 14.53
C ALA A 230 -2.03 -0.07 15.67
N GLU A 231 -3.15 -0.30 16.37
CA GLU A 231 -3.26 -1.33 17.39
C GLU A 231 -3.14 -2.75 16.80
N PHE A 232 -3.79 -3.05 15.68
CA PHE A 232 -3.65 -4.32 14.97
C PHE A 232 -2.18 -4.61 14.62
N CYS A 233 -1.45 -3.60 14.11
CA CYS A 233 -0.03 -3.73 13.83
C CYS A 233 0.79 -4.04 15.09
N ARG A 234 0.47 -3.36 16.21
CA ARG A 234 1.10 -3.61 17.51
C ARG A 234 0.78 -5.02 18.04
N ALA A 235 -0.47 -5.46 17.98
CA ALA A 235 -0.87 -6.79 18.43
C ALA A 235 -0.21 -7.90 17.58
N GLY A 236 -0.19 -7.74 16.25
CA GLY A 236 0.47 -8.68 15.33
C GLY A 236 1.99 -8.76 15.51
N SER A 237 2.63 -7.69 16.00
CA SER A 237 4.06 -7.69 16.33
C SER A 237 4.45 -8.56 17.52
N CYS A 238 3.47 -8.91 18.37
CA CYS A 238 3.65 -9.76 19.54
C CYS A 238 3.48 -11.27 19.24
N LEU A 239 3.22 -11.65 17.99
CA LEU A 239 3.15 -13.06 17.61
C LEU A 239 4.55 -13.72 17.72
N PRO A 240 4.66 -15.01 18.12
CA PRO A 240 5.93 -15.66 18.43
C PRO A 240 7.01 -15.58 17.33
N GLU A 241 6.59 -15.49 16.06
CA GLU A 241 7.48 -15.43 14.89
C GLU A 241 7.83 -13.98 14.46
N THR A 242 7.04 -13.00 14.89
CA THR A 242 7.23 -11.57 14.57
C THR A 242 8.02 -10.84 15.66
N CYS A 243 8.17 -11.48 16.83
CA CYS A 243 9.02 -11.08 17.95
C CYS A 243 10.49 -11.03 17.50
N GLY A 244 10.93 -9.87 17.01
CA GLY A 244 12.29 -9.61 16.48
C GLY A 244 12.32 -9.03 15.07
N LEU A 245 11.28 -9.24 14.25
CA LEU A 245 11.09 -8.60 12.94
C LEU A 245 10.39 -7.24 13.03
N PHE A 246 9.64 -7.00 14.12
CA PHE A 246 8.78 -5.82 14.29
C PHE A 246 9.29 -4.80 15.30
N ASN A 247 10.57 -4.85 15.70
CA ASN A 247 11.08 -4.01 16.79
C ASN A 247 11.16 -2.50 16.48
N ARG A 248 10.72 -2.06 15.30
CA ARG A 248 10.38 -0.65 15.02
C ARG A 248 9.16 -0.60 14.09
N CYS A 249 7.97 -0.60 14.68
CA CYS A 249 6.70 -0.32 14.02
C CYS A 249 6.60 1.17 13.61
N SER A 250 7.57 1.66 12.85
CA SER A 250 7.59 3.00 12.24
C SER A 250 7.30 2.94 10.74
N ALA A 251 7.01 1.75 10.19
CA ALA A 251 6.88 1.55 8.75
C ALA A 251 5.70 0.63 8.35
N CYS A 252 4.68 0.47 9.21
CA CYS A 252 3.63 -0.51 8.95
C CYS A 252 2.68 -0.14 7.80
N ILE A 253 2.76 1.08 7.23
CA ILE A 253 1.92 1.44 6.10
C ILE A 253 2.62 2.41 5.14
N ARG A 254 3.54 1.89 4.33
CA ARG A 254 4.07 2.59 3.15
C ARG A 254 3.42 2.03 1.89
N GLN A 255 2.27 2.57 1.51
CA GLN A 255 1.68 2.23 0.22
C GLN A 255 2.31 3.10 -0.87
N ALA A 256 3.26 2.54 -1.61
CA ALA A 256 3.35 2.87 -3.03
C ALA A 256 2.18 2.14 -3.70
N GLY A 257 1.33 2.88 -4.44
CA GLY A 257 0.00 2.46 -4.87
C GLY A 257 -0.10 1.02 -5.42
N ALA A 258 -1.12 0.30 -4.94
CA ALA A 258 -1.44 -1.07 -5.34
C ALA A 258 -2.90 -1.14 -5.80
N CYS A 259 -3.14 -1.22 -7.10
CA CYS A 259 -4.45 -1.54 -7.69
C CYS A 259 -4.23 -2.33 -9.00
N PRO A 260 -5.11 -3.28 -9.39
CA PRO A 260 -4.88 -4.18 -10.53
C PRO A 260 -5.03 -3.54 -11.92
N THR A 261 -5.28 -2.24 -12.04
CA THR A 261 -5.52 -1.57 -13.32
C THR A 261 -4.63 -0.34 -13.50
N GLY A 262 -3.79 -0.34 -14.55
CA GLY A 262 -3.18 0.91 -15.07
C GLY A 262 -1.83 1.37 -14.47
N LEU A 263 -0.89 0.44 -14.25
CA LEU A 263 0.55 0.58 -14.51
C LEU A 263 1.26 1.98 -14.45
N ARG A 264 1.61 2.51 -13.27
CA ARG A 264 2.69 3.54 -13.13
C ARG A 264 3.60 3.43 -11.89
N THR A 265 3.27 2.60 -10.90
CA THR A 265 4.08 2.43 -9.67
C THR A 265 4.76 1.06 -9.62
N ILE A 266 5.89 0.98 -8.93
CA ILE A 266 6.64 -0.27 -8.66
C ILE A 266 5.70 -1.31 -8.01
N ALA A 267 4.96 -0.91 -6.97
CA ALA A 267 4.09 -1.81 -6.22
C ALA A 267 2.90 -2.38 -7.03
N ALA A 268 2.26 -1.59 -7.90
CA ALA A 268 1.12 -2.07 -8.70
C ALA A 268 1.51 -3.17 -9.70
N ARG A 269 2.70 -3.08 -10.30
CA ARG A 269 3.23 -4.09 -11.25
C ARG A 269 3.78 -5.33 -10.56
N LEU A 270 4.31 -5.18 -9.35
CA LEU A 270 4.87 -6.28 -8.57
C LEU A 270 3.79 -7.19 -7.96
N MET A 271 2.53 -6.75 -7.85
CA MET A 271 1.45 -7.48 -7.20
C MET A 271 0.42 -8.10 -8.15
N THR A 272 0.55 -7.95 -9.47
CA THR A 272 -0.40 -8.53 -10.43
C THR A 272 -0.10 -10.03 -10.65
N PRO A 273 -1.01 -10.96 -10.32
CA PRO A 273 -0.88 -12.36 -10.76
C PRO A 273 -1.21 -12.46 -12.26
N CYS A 274 -0.51 -13.34 -12.99
CA CYS A 274 -0.88 -13.73 -14.35
C CYS A 274 -2.28 -14.36 -14.34
N THR A 275 -3.31 -13.61 -14.72
CA THR A 275 -4.58 -14.20 -15.15
C THR A 275 -4.44 -14.62 -16.61
N PRO A 276 -4.81 -15.87 -16.99
CA PRO A 276 -4.95 -16.23 -18.39
C PRO A 276 -6.06 -15.38 -19.01
N ASP A 277 -5.81 -14.94 -20.24
CA ASP A 277 -6.72 -14.15 -21.06
C ASP A 277 -8.10 -14.82 -21.13
N ARG A 278 -9.11 -14.22 -20.50
CA ARG A 278 -10.50 -14.66 -20.67
C ARG A 278 -11.00 -14.09 -21.98
N GLN A 279 -10.95 -14.91 -23.02
CA GLN A 279 -11.69 -14.71 -24.26
C GLN A 279 -13.16 -14.38 -23.93
N ASN A 280 -13.58 -13.24 -24.45
CA ASN A 280 -14.93 -12.71 -24.42
C ASN A 280 -15.88 -13.61 -25.24
N PRO A 281 -16.89 -14.29 -24.64
CA PRO A 281 -17.98 -14.88 -25.38
C PRO A 281 -19.13 -13.85 -25.49
N GLU A 282 -19.28 -13.40 -26.73
CA GLU A 282 -20.35 -12.65 -27.38
C GLU A 282 -21.70 -12.40 -26.67
N ARG A 283 -22.12 -11.13 -26.81
CA ARG A 283 -23.44 -10.66 -27.31
C ARG A 283 -24.54 -11.72 -27.44
N ARG A 284 -25.64 -11.49 -26.70
CA ARG A 284 -27.00 -11.47 -27.25
C ARG A 284 -27.81 -10.39 -26.54
#